data_AF-A0A2E1ARD5-F1
#
_entry.id   AF-A0A2E1ARD5-F1
#
_cell.length_a   1.000
_cell.length_b   1.000
_cell.length_c   1.000
_cell.angle_alpha   90.00
_cell.angle_beta   90.00
_cell.angle_gamma   90.00
#
_symmetry.space_group_name_H-M   'P 1'
#
loop_
_entity.id
_entity.type
_entity.pdbx_description
1 polymer ?
#
loop_
_entity_poly.entity_id
_entity_poly.type
_entity_poly.pdbx_seq_one_letter_code
_entity_poly.pdbx_strand_id
1 'polypeptide(L)'
;MNVIFQSTYYTLYQATKERCFYVDLGQKMVRMSLCQLLSLRHKVMNITIEDHFHSDLNAHGFEVLMLCNKEHLFILNTLEILDLKNLIEHGFAAMGLSAKTKALSQ
;
A
#
# COMPACT_ATOMS: atom_id res chain seq x y z
N MET A 1 -1.50 12.66 15.04
CA MET A 1 -1.49 11.96 13.74
C MET A 1 -2.88 12.06 13.16
N ASN A 2 -3.00 12.46 11.90
CA ASN A 2 -4.28 12.55 11.21
C ASN A 2 -4.41 11.34 10.28
N VAL A 3 -5.57 10.69 10.28
CA VAL A 3 -5.88 9.63 9.32
C VAL A 3 -6.06 10.28 7.95
N ILE A 4 -5.30 9.83 6.96
CA ILE A 4 -5.51 10.22 5.55
C ILE A 4 -6.59 9.34 4.95
N PHE A 5 -6.41 8.02 5.08
CA PHE A 5 -7.29 7.03 4.51
C PHE A 5 -7.16 5.71 5.28
N GLN A 6 -8.27 4.99 5.40
CA GLN A 6 -8.34 3.69 6.04
C GLN A 6 -9.02 2.73 5.07
N SER A 7 -8.37 1.60 4.82
CA SER A 7 -8.90 0.47 4.08
C SER A 7 -9.37 -0.63 5.05
N THR A 8 -9.63 -1.83 4.53
CA THR A 8 -10.16 -2.94 5.35
C THR A 8 -9.13 -3.43 6.36
N TYR A 9 -7.87 -3.57 5.93
CA TYR A 9 -6.79 -4.13 6.74
C TYR A 9 -5.79 -3.07 7.20
N TYR A 10 -5.69 -1.94 6.48
CA TYR A 10 -4.59 -1.00 6.65
C TYR A 10 -5.06 0.44 6.86
N THR A 11 -4.19 1.26 7.45
CA THR A 11 -4.48 2.68 7.65
C THR A 11 -3.26 3.54 7.35
N LEU A 12 -3.46 4.61 6.59
CA LEU A 12 -2.45 5.62 6.28
C LEU A 12 -2.67 6.86 7.13
N TYR A 13 -1.62 7.27 7.85
CA TYR A 13 -1.62 8.46 8.69
C TYR A 13 -0.58 9.48 8.23
N GLN A 14 -0.88 10.75 8.49
CA GLN A 14 0.05 11.86 8.35
C GLN A 14 0.35 12.48 9.72
N ALA A 15 1.62 12.60 10.05
CA ALA A 15 2.06 13.42 11.17
C ALA A 15 2.54 14.78 10.64
N THR A 16 1.64 15.76 10.67
CA THR A 16 1.91 17.13 10.18
C THR A 16 3.06 17.82 10.91
N LYS A 17 3.22 17.57 12.22
CA LYS A 17 4.31 18.12 13.03
C LYS A 17 5.69 17.56 12.65
N GLU A 18 5.76 16.31 12.24
CA GLU A 18 7.02 15.60 12.00
C GLU A 18 7.35 15.43 10.51
N ARG A 19 6.46 15.89 9.61
CA ARG A 19 6.57 15.73 8.15
C ARG A 19 6.84 14.27 7.73
N CYS A 20 6.23 13.33 8.43
CA CYS A 20 6.36 11.90 8.17
C CYS A 20 4.98 11.25 8.01
N PHE A 21 5.00 10.09 7.38
CA PHE A 21 3.82 9.24 7.18
C PHE A 21 3.97 7.99 8.02
N TYR A 22 2.83 7.48 8.50
CA TYR A 22 2.78 6.17 9.14
C TYR A 22 1.81 5.31 8.37
N VAL A 23 2.24 4.11 8.02
CA VAL A 23 1.37 3.07 7.45
C VAL A 23 1.22 2.00 8.50
N ASP A 24 -0.01 1.80 8.95
CA ASP A 24 -0.37 0.67 9.78
C ASP A 24 -0.72 -0.50 8.89
N LEU A 25 0.13 -1.53 8.94
CA LEU A 25 -0.01 -2.78 8.19
C LEU A 25 -0.71 -3.87 9.03
N GLY A 26 -1.46 -3.49 10.07
CA GLY A 26 -2.20 -4.37 10.97
C GLY A 26 -1.32 -5.03 12.02
N GLN A 27 -0.13 -5.51 11.63
CA GLN A 27 0.85 -6.09 12.54
C GLN A 27 1.85 -5.06 13.10
N LYS A 28 2.12 -4.01 12.31
CA LYS A 28 3.16 -3.03 12.62
C LYS A 28 2.84 -1.69 11.99
N MET A 29 3.04 -0.63 12.77
CA MET A 29 3.12 0.72 12.25
C MET A 29 4.52 1.03 11.73
N VAL A 30 4.61 1.37 10.46
CA VAL A 30 5.86 1.70 9.77
C VAL A 30 5.91 3.20 9.53
N ARG A 31 6.91 3.86 10.12
CA ARG A 31 7.24 5.26 9.83
C ARG A 31 7.97 5.35 8.50
N MET A 32 7.53 6.26 7.63
CA MET A 32 8.15 6.47 6.33
C MET A 32 8.15 7.95 5.91
N SER A 33 9.20 8.33 5.18
CA SER A 33 9.27 9.61 4.47
C SER A 33 8.41 9.58 3.21
N LEU A 34 8.15 10.75 2.60
CA LEU A 34 7.40 10.82 1.34
C LEU A 34 8.05 9.98 0.23
N CYS A 35 9.39 9.99 0.13
CA CYS A 35 10.10 9.20 -0.88
C CYS A 35 9.94 7.69 -0.65
N GLN A 36 9.94 7.25 0.61
CA GLN A 36 9.69 5.84 0.94
C GLN A 36 8.24 5.45 0.63
N LEU A 37 7.28 6.34 0.88
CA LEU A 37 5.88 6.15 0.54
C LEU A 37 5.67 6.09 -0.99
N LEU A 38 6.37 6.93 -1.76
CA LEU A 38 6.39 6.89 -3.23
C LEU A 38 7.00 5.57 -3.76
N SER A 39 8.09 5.10 -3.13
CA SER A 39 8.69 3.80 -3.47
C SER A 39 7.73 2.65 -3.17
N LEU A 40 7.02 2.70 -2.04
CA LEU A 40 5.96 1.76 -1.71
C LEU A 40 4.88 1.76 -2.79
N ARG A 41 4.39 2.94 -3.19
CA ARG A 41 3.39 3.05 -4.27
C ARG A 41 3.87 2.38 -5.55
N HIS A 42 5.09 2.67 -6.00
CA HIS A 42 5.63 2.07 -7.21
C HIS A 42 5.70 0.55 -7.12
N LYS A 43 6.20 0.01 -5.99
CA LYS A 43 6.24 -1.45 -5.76
C LYS A 43 4.86 -2.08 -5.79
N VAL A 44 3.92 -1.53 -5.00
CA VAL A 44 2.56 -2.08 -4.85
C VAL A 44 1.78 -2.02 -6.16
N MET A 45 1.89 -0.91 -6.91
CA MET A 45 1.18 -0.78 -8.19
C MET A 45 1.73 -1.72 -9.26
N ASN A 46 3.02 -2.06 -9.21
CA ASN A 46 3.66 -2.99 -10.15
C ASN A 46 3.43 -4.48 -9.84
N ILE A 47 2.80 -4.83 -8.72
CA ILE A 47 2.42 -6.22 -8.44
C ILE A 47 1.32 -6.63 -9.43
N THR A 48 1.59 -7.63 -10.26
CA THR A 48 0.63 -8.23 -11.19
C THR A 48 -0.24 -9.22 -10.43
N ILE A 49 -1.48 -8.84 -10.12
CA ILE A 49 -2.37 -9.69 -9.31
C ILE A 49 -2.83 -10.91 -10.12
N GLU A 50 -2.87 -10.77 -11.44
CA GLU A 50 -3.22 -11.83 -12.38
C GLU A 50 -2.31 -13.05 -12.21
N ASP A 51 -1.04 -12.84 -11.87
CA ASP A 51 -0.06 -13.92 -11.67
C ASP A 51 -0.42 -14.82 -10.47
N HIS A 52 -1.17 -14.30 -9.49
CA HIS A 52 -1.65 -15.08 -8.33
C HIS A 52 -2.69 -16.13 -8.70
N PHE A 53 -3.34 -15.99 -9.85
CA PHE A 53 -4.36 -16.93 -10.33
C PHE A 53 -3.81 -17.93 -11.34
N HIS A 54 -2.55 -17.78 -11.75
CA HIS A 54 -1.88 -18.71 -12.65
C HIS A 54 -1.03 -19.69 -11.83
N SER A 55 -1.42 -20.97 -11.86
CA SER A 55 -0.74 -22.06 -11.15
C SER A 55 0.75 -22.17 -11.46
N ASP A 56 1.15 -21.74 -12.65
CA ASP A 56 2.52 -21.87 -13.15
C ASP A 56 3.42 -20.69 -12.74
N LEU A 57 2.84 -19.58 -12.25
CA LEU A 57 3.56 -18.35 -11.89
C LEU A 57 3.59 -18.11 -10.37
N ASN A 58 2.43 -18.17 -9.70
CA ASN A 58 2.34 -18.02 -8.24
C ASN A 58 1.23 -18.91 -7.67
N ALA A 59 1.50 -20.22 -7.59
CA ALA A 59 0.55 -21.24 -7.14
C ALA A 59 -0.05 -21.01 -5.74
N HIS A 60 0.59 -20.19 -4.89
CA HIS A 60 0.16 -19.96 -3.52
C HIS A 60 -0.43 -18.57 -3.30
N GLY A 61 -0.39 -17.68 -4.30
CA GLY A 61 -1.00 -16.35 -4.23
C GLY A 61 -0.40 -15.44 -3.14
N PHE A 62 0.89 -15.62 -2.82
CA PHE A 62 1.59 -14.79 -1.85
C PHE A 62 2.63 -13.90 -2.52
N GLU A 63 2.77 -12.68 -2.02
CA GLU A 63 3.84 -11.76 -2.41
C GLU A 63 4.69 -11.35 -1.22
N VAL A 64 5.98 -11.17 -1.50
CA VAL A 64 6.95 -10.71 -0.51
C VAL A 64 7.23 -9.24 -0.74
N LEU A 65 6.75 -8.39 0.17
CA LEU A 65 6.93 -6.95 0.10
C LEU A 65 8.01 -6.49 1.07
N MET A 66 9.12 -5.96 0.52
CA MET A 66 10.17 -5.32 1.31
C MET A 66 10.05 -3.80 1.30
N LEU A 67 9.98 -3.19 2.48
CA LEU A 67 9.79 -1.74 2.70
C LEU A 67 11.00 -1.10 3.39
N CYS A 68 11.06 0.24 3.34
CA CYS A 68 12.06 1.06 4.02
C CYS A 68 13.49 0.52 3.87
N ASN A 69 14.02 0.44 2.64
CA ASN A 69 15.37 -0.06 2.37
C ASN A 69 15.66 -1.49 2.89
N LYS A 70 14.67 -2.38 2.86
CA LYS A 70 14.73 -3.79 3.32
C LYS A 70 14.72 -3.96 4.85
N GLU A 71 14.37 -2.92 5.61
CA GLU A 71 14.22 -3.03 7.06
C GLU A 71 12.96 -3.79 7.48
N HIS A 72 11.94 -3.85 6.61
CA HIS A 72 10.69 -4.54 6.91
C HIS A 72 10.31 -5.46 5.76
N LEU A 73 9.99 -6.71 6.10
CA LEU A 73 9.55 -7.74 5.17
C LEU A 73 8.13 -8.17 5.58
N PHE A 74 7.22 -8.15 4.62
CA PHE A 74 5.84 -8.60 4.78
C PHE A 74 5.56 -9.69 3.75
N ILE A 75 4.83 -10.72 4.18
CA ILE A 75 4.28 -11.73 3.29
C ILE A 75 2.79 -11.43 3.24
N LEU A 76 2.29 -11.08 2.06
CA LEU A 76 0.91 -10.66 1.86
C LEU A 76 0.20 -11.66 0.96
N ASN A 77 -1.03 -12.00 1.30
CA ASN A 77 -1.91 -12.76 0.41
C ASN A 77 -2.56 -11.85 -0.64
N THR A 78 -3.26 -12.44 -1.61
CA THR A 78 -3.95 -11.71 -2.68
C THR A 78 -4.92 -10.63 -2.17
N LEU A 79 -5.69 -10.90 -1.11
CA LEU A 79 -6.67 -9.94 -0.55
C LEU A 79 -5.97 -8.77 0.14
N GLU A 80 -4.91 -9.06 0.87
CA GLU A 80 -4.06 -8.05 1.51
C GLU A 80 -3.41 -7.14 0.47
N ILE A 81 -2.93 -7.69 -0.64
CA ILE A 81 -2.34 -6.88 -1.74
C ILE A 81 -3.40 -6.00 -2.40
N LEU A 82 -4.61 -6.53 -2.64
CA LEU A 82 -5.72 -5.77 -3.19
C LEU A 82 -6.08 -4.59 -2.27
N ASP A 83 -6.20 -4.85 -0.97
CA ASP A 83 -6.48 -3.81 0.01
C ASP A 83 -5.33 -2.80 0.14
N LEU A 84 -4.07 -3.24 0.02
CA LEU A 84 -2.91 -2.36 0.01
C LEU A 84 -2.87 -1.46 -1.24
N LYS A 85 -3.18 -2.01 -2.42
CA LYS A 85 -3.33 -1.22 -3.65
C LYS A 85 -4.42 -0.16 -3.49
N ASN A 86 -5.56 -0.55 -2.92
CA ASN A 86 -6.67 0.34 -2.63
C ASN A 86 -6.28 1.48 -1.66
N LEU A 87 -5.59 1.13 -0.55
CA LEU A 87 -5.07 2.09 0.42
C LEU A 87 -4.14 3.11 -0.22
N ILE A 88 -3.21 2.64 -1.06
CA ILE A 88 -2.22 3.51 -1.70
C ILE A 88 -2.90 4.41 -2.73
N GLU A 89 -3.77 3.89 -3.59
CA GLU A 89 -4.43 4.71 -4.61
C GLU A 89 -5.28 5.82 -3.98
N HIS A 90 -6.14 5.49 -3.02
CA HIS A 90 -7.00 6.46 -2.35
C HIS A 90 -6.23 7.36 -1.39
N GLY A 91 -5.22 6.83 -0.69
CA GLY A 91 -4.34 7.61 0.18
C GLY A 91 -3.60 8.70 -0.59
N PHE A 92 -3.04 8.37 -1.76
CA PHE A 92 -2.37 9.36 -2.62
C PHE A 92 -3.34 10.39 -3.20
N ALA A 93 -4.57 9.98 -3.57
CA ALA A 93 -5.60 10.91 -4.00
C ALA A 93 -6.04 11.86 -2.87
N ALA A 94 -6.20 11.35 -1.64
CA ALA A 94 -6.57 12.14 -0.46
C ALA A 94 -5.47 13.14 -0.05
N MET A 95 -4.19 12.80 -0.29
CA MET A 95 -3.06 13.72 -0.11
C MET A 95 -2.94 14.78 -1.24
N GLY A 96 -3.75 14.69 -2.31
CA GLY A 96 -3.64 15.56 -3.48
C GLY A 96 -2.41 15.27 -4.37
N LEU A 97 -1.80 14.09 -4.21
CA LEU A 97 -0.60 13.67 -4.95
C LEU A 97 -0.92 12.80 -6.18
N SER A 98 -2.18 12.42 -6.35
CA SER A 98 -2.67 11.68 -7.51
C SER A 98 -4.05 12.22 -7.91
N ALA A 99 -4.35 12.19 -9.20
CA ALA A 99 -5.72 12.41 -9.66
C ALA A 99 -6.61 11.29 -9.10
N LYS A 100 -7.83 11.63 -8.65
CA LYS A 100 -8.86 10.61 -8.41
C LYS A 100 -9.14 9.93 -9.74
N THR A 101 -8.75 8.66 -9.88
CA THR A 101 -9.31 7.82 -10.93
C THR A 101 -10.81 7.75 -10.65
N LYS A 102 -11.64 8.37 -11.49
CA LYS A 102 -13.07 8.06 -11.53
C LYS A 102 -13.17 6.63 -12.08
N ALA A 103 -13.00 5.63 -11.22
CA ALA A 103 -13.39 4.27 -11.57
C ALA A 103 -14.91 4.31 -11.83
N LEU A 104 -15.29 3.80 -12.99
CA LEU A 104 -16.62 3.86 -13.55
C LEU A 104 -17.67 3.36 -12.55
N SER A 105 -18.50 4.28 -12.05
CA SER A 105 -19.85 3.95 -11.64
C SER A 105 -20.63 3.55 -12.89
N GLN A 106 -20.68 2.25 -13.18
CA GLN A 106 -21.70 1.64 -14.01
C GLN A 106 -22.39 0.55 -13.20
#